data_AF-A0A538HJG0-F1
#
_entry.id   AF-A0A538HJG0-F1
#
_cell.length_a   1.000
_cell.length_b   1.000
_cell.length_c   1.000
_cell.angle_alpha   90.00
_cell.angle_beta   90.00
_cell.angle_gamma   90.00
#
_symmetry.space_group_name_H-M   'P 1'
#
loop_
_entity.id
_entity.type
_entity.pdbx_description
1 polymer ?
#
loop_
_entity_poly.entity_id
_entity_poly.type
_entity_poly.pdbx_seq_one_letter_code
_entity_poly.pdbx_strand_id
1 'polypeptide(L)'
;MSDRTRGPRVLELPEAAELLGLPAEGVEALVGAGYLKPAGSGPAGPRFALGDLKAFLARNADEGDVDLFAEATQIIDPKALLDALDGRADEMARRAYDIFTGAFPDAAGWSLSEQARFIDQAKKRFEAILAVTSQGEEVDEALVGDLEAVGASAAWAGSPLPQLLVILRISRDLVVQTAVEVAEEHGRHWGLALSLLLTRVLPAMDRLTDALAQGYWGAVVGRQEESQARYAHVVERASDGIYEVDLDGRIRYANQSLALILGHQRESLDDMVLGDVLVPIDA
;
A
#
# COMPACT_ATOMS: atom_id res chain seq x y z
N MET A 1 -16.22 52.68 11.17
CA MET A 1 -16.44 52.71 9.71
C MET A 1 -15.06 52.61 9.07
N SER A 2 -14.61 51.52 8.46
CA SER A 2 -15.31 50.61 7.54
C SER A 2 -14.95 49.16 7.84
N ASP A 3 -15.99 48.35 7.94
CA ASP A 3 -15.99 46.91 7.71
C ASP A 3 -15.51 46.65 6.26
N ARG A 4 -14.56 45.73 6.07
CA ARG A 4 -14.17 45.18 4.76
C ARG A 4 -14.43 43.69 4.83
N THR A 5 -15.62 43.32 4.41
CA THR A 5 -16.06 41.96 4.11
C THR A 5 -15.10 41.35 3.10
N ARG A 6 -14.16 40.50 3.54
CA ARG A 6 -13.29 39.71 2.64
C ARG A 6 -14.13 38.57 2.03
N GLY A 7 -14.85 38.88 0.96
CA GLY A 7 -15.37 37.86 0.07
C GLY A 7 -14.23 37.09 -0.61
N PRO A 8 -14.49 35.87 -1.13
CA PRO A 8 -13.50 35.12 -1.88
C PRO A 8 -12.97 35.97 -3.05
N ARG A 9 -11.66 36.02 -3.23
CA ARG A 9 -11.05 36.77 -4.36
C ARG A 9 -11.48 36.10 -5.66
N VAL A 10 -12.18 36.84 -6.51
CA VAL A 10 -12.70 36.38 -7.81
C VAL A 10 -11.82 36.96 -8.91
N LEU A 11 -11.43 36.11 -9.87
CA LEU A 11 -10.63 36.45 -11.04
C LEU A 11 -11.48 36.45 -12.32
N GLU A 12 -11.13 37.31 -13.26
CA GLU A 12 -11.68 37.31 -14.63
C GLU A 12 -11.02 36.23 -15.49
N LEU A 13 -11.66 35.87 -16.61
CA LEU A 13 -11.16 34.87 -17.55
C LEU A 13 -9.69 35.07 -17.97
N PRO A 14 -9.20 36.30 -18.29
CA PRO A 14 -7.80 36.49 -18.66
C PRO A 14 -6.81 36.20 -17.51
N GLU A 15 -7.18 36.59 -16.28
CA GLU A 15 -6.36 36.36 -15.08
C GLU A 15 -6.37 34.87 -14.69
N ALA A 16 -7.51 34.19 -14.89
CA ALA A 16 -7.61 32.74 -14.71
C ALA A 16 -6.77 31.98 -15.74
N ALA A 17 -6.77 32.43 -17.00
CA ALA A 17 -5.97 31.86 -18.08
C ALA A 17 -4.47 31.98 -17.81
N GLU A 18 -4.02 33.16 -17.36
CA GLU A 18 -2.64 33.40 -16.94
C GLU A 18 -2.23 32.52 -15.77
N LEU A 19 -3.07 32.42 -14.73
CA LEU A 19 -2.82 31.58 -13.57
C LEU A 19 -2.71 30.09 -13.91
N LEU A 20 -3.55 29.61 -14.84
CA LEU A 20 -3.56 28.21 -15.27
C LEU A 20 -2.50 27.89 -16.34
N GLY A 21 -1.80 28.89 -16.89
CA GLY A 21 -0.89 28.70 -18.00
C GLY A 21 -1.58 28.23 -19.29
N LEU A 22 -2.87 28.53 -19.47
CA LEU A 22 -3.69 28.08 -20.59
C LEU A 22 -4.23 29.28 -21.39
N PRO A 23 -4.52 29.12 -22.69
CA PRO A 23 -5.28 30.13 -23.43
C PRO A 23 -6.71 30.24 -22.88
N ALA A 24 -7.34 31.41 -23.00
CA ALA A 24 -8.70 31.67 -22.50
C ALA A 24 -9.74 30.65 -23.03
N GLU A 25 -9.61 30.27 -24.30
CA GLU A 25 -10.43 29.23 -24.96
C GLU A 25 -10.29 27.86 -24.26
N GLY A 26 -9.09 27.55 -23.76
CA GLY A 26 -8.83 26.33 -22.99
C GLY A 26 -9.52 26.34 -21.62
N VAL A 27 -9.53 27.49 -20.95
CA VAL A 27 -10.26 27.66 -19.68
C VAL A 27 -11.78 27.54 -19.89
N GLU A 28 -12.31 28.10 -20.98
CA GLU A 28 -13.72 27.94 -21.36
C GLU A 28 -14.07 26.49 -21.73
N ALA A 29 -13.18 25.77 -22.40
CA ALA A 29 -13.36 24.34 -22.69
C ALA A 29 -13.42 23.50 -21.40
N LEU A 30 -12.59 23.81 -20.40
CA LEU A 30 -12.64 23.16 -19.08
C LEU A 30 -13.96 23.44 -18.34
N VAL A 31 -14.52 24.63 -18.50
CA VAL A 31 -15.86 24.95 -17.98
C VAL A 31 -16.93 24.13 -18.72
N GLY A 32 -16.88 24.09 -20.06
CA GLY A 32 -17.83 23.33 -20.88
C GLY A 32 -17.80 21.83 -20.61
N ALA A 33 -16.62 21.29 -20.27
CA ALA A 33 -16.43 19.89 -19.88
C ALA A 33 -16.71 19.62 -18.39
N GLY A 34 -17.03 20.64 -17.59
CA GLY A 34 -17.41 20.52 -16.19
C GLY A 34 -16.26 20.39 -15.19
N TYR A 35 -15.01 20.57 -15.63
CA TYR A 35 -13.82 20.49 -14.77
C TYR A 35 -13.58 21.77 -13.96
N LEU A 36 -14.06 22.93 -14.44
CA LEU A 36 -14.04 24.21 -13.73
C LEU A 36 -15.47 24.75 -13.57
N LYS A 37 -15.78 25.26 -12.38
CA LYS A 37 -17.09 25.87 -12.10
C LYS A 37 -16.96 27.39 -12.01
N PRO A 38 -17.65 28.17 -12.85
CA PRO A 38 -17.63 29.62 -12.76
C PRO A 38 -18.37 30.07 -11.49
N ALA A 39 -17.77 31.03 -10.78
CA ALA A 39 -18.36 31.70 -9.63
C ALA A 39 -19.36 32.79 -10.05
N GLY A 40 -19.35 33.19 -11.33
CA GLY A 40 -20.29 34.13 -11.93
C GLY A 40 -19.88 34.49 -13.36
N SER A 41 -20.52 35.48 -13.94
CA SER A 41 -20.16 36.04 -15.26
C SER A 41 -19.75 37.50 -15.11
N GLY A 42 -18.68 37.87 -15.79
CA GLY A 42 -18.13 39.22 -15.86
C GLY A 42 -18.18 39.80 -17.28
N PRO A 43 -17.69 41.04 -17.47
CA PRO A 43 -17.65 41.70 -18.77
C PRO A 43 -16.67 41.04 -19.76
N ALA A 44 -15.73 40.24 -19.28
CA ALA A 44 -14.69 39.57 -20.09
C ALA A 44 -14.87 38.04 -20.15
N GLY A 45 -16.03 37.50 -19.73
CA GLY A 45 -16.30 36.06 -19.72
C GLY A 45 -16.67 35.51 -18.33
N PRO A 46 -16.60 34.18 -18.12
CA PRO A 46 -16.81 33.58 -16.80
C PRO A 46 -15.77 34.05 -15.79
N ARG A 47 -16.22 34.21 -14.54
CA ARG A 47 -15.40 34.58 -13.40
C ARG A 47 -15.18 33.37 -12.52
N PHE A 48 -14.02 33.30 -11.88
CA PHE A 48 -13.60 32.12 -11.12
C PHE A 48 -13.17 32.51 -9.72
N ALA A 49 -13.54 31.72 -8.71
CA ALA A 49 -12.96 31.89 -7.39
C ALA A 49 -11.49 31.46 -7.45
N LEU A 50 -10.59 32.31 -6.93
CA LEU A 50 -9.15 32.02 -6.91
C LEU A 50 -8.84 30.68 -6.22
N GLY A 51 -9.61 30.32 -5.18
CA GLY A 51 -9.47 29.03 -4.50
C GLY A 51 -9.77 27.84 -5.40
N ASP A 52 -10.79 27.94 -6.26
CA ASP A 52 -11.19 26.84 -7.16
C ASP A 52 -10.15 26.63 -8.27
N LEU A 53 -9.58 27.72 -8.81
CA LEU A 53 -8.50 27.65 -9.79
C LEU A 53 -7.23 27.02 -9.20
N LYS A 54 -6.86 27.41 -7.97
CA LYS A 54 -5.73 26.81 -7.26
C LYS A 54 -5.96 25.33 -6.93
N ALA A 55 -7.18 24.95 -6.55
CA ALA A 55 -7.53 23.56 -6.32
C ALA A 55 -7.48 22.74 -7.61
N PHE A 56 -7.90 23.32 -8.73
CA PHE A 56 -7.77 22.69 -10.05
C PHE A 56 -6.29 22.48 -10.42
N LEU A 57 -5.43 23.48 -10.22
CA LEU A 57 -3.98 23.32 -10.42
C LEU A 57 -3.39 22.23 -9.53
N ALA A 58 -3.72 22.22 -8.24
CA ALA A 58 -3.19 21.22 -7.31
C ALA A 58 -3.56 19.77 -7.68
N ARG A 59 -4.70 19.56 -8.35
CA ARG A 59 -5.12 18.22 -8.83
C ARG A 59 -4.42 17.79 -10.11
N ASN A 60 -3.84 18.72 -10.86
CA ASN A 60 -3.29 18.49 -12.20
C ASN A 60 -1.81 18.88 -12.32
N ALA A 61 -1.15 19.24 -11.21
CA ALA A 61 0.29 19.44 -11.17
C ALA A 61 0.95 18.06 -11.15
N ASP A 62 1.69 17.74 -12.20
CA ASP A 62 2.58 16.58 -12.21
C ASP A 62 3.72 16.78 -11.19
N GLU A 63 4.20 15.68 -10.60
CA GLU A 63 5.13 15.57 -9.46
C GLU A 63 6.44 16.41 -9.56
N GLY A 64 6.71 17.06 -10.69
CA GLY A 64 7.99 17.68 -11.00
C GLY A 64 8.02 19.20 -11.18
N ASP A 65 6.90 19.93 -11.16
CA ASP A 65 7.00 21.38 -11.34
C ASP A 65 6.07 22.21 -10.45
N VAL A 66 6.70 23.27 -9.94
CA VAL A 66 6.18 24.44 -9.27
C VAL A 66 5.92 24.34 -7.76
N ASP A 67 6.78 25.08 -7.05
CA ASP A 67 6.62 25.63 -5.71
C ASP A 67 5.40 26.60 -5.64
N LEU A 68 4.20 26.09 -5.94
CA LEU A 68 2.92 26.85 -5.92
C LEU A 68 2.43 27.15 -4.50
N PHE A 69 3.15 26.67 -3.49
CA PHE A 69 2.77 26.72 -2.09
C PHE A 69 3.24 27.98 -1.34
N ALA A 70 4.00 28.87 -1.99
CA ALA A 70 4.55 30.05 -1.33
C ALA A 70 3.50 31.13 -0.95
N GLU A 71 2.35 31.20 -1.64
CA GLU A 71 1.38 32.30 -1.42
C GLU A 71 -0.07 31.86 -1.12
N ALA A 72 -0.39 30.56 -1.04
CA ALA A 72 -1.71 30.07 -0.61
C ALA A 72 -1.79 29.69 0.88
N THR A 73 -0.72 29.92 1.63
CA THR A 73 -0.48 29.41 2.99
C THR A 73 -1.22 30.16 4.10
N GLN A 74 -2.15 31.07 3.80
CA GLN A 74 -2.73 31.94 4.83
C GLN A 74 -4.05 31.49 5.47
N ILE A 75 -4.72 30.39 5.07
CA ILE A 75 -6.01 30.03 5.72
C ILE A 75 -6.22 28.53 6.04
N ILE A 76 -5.35 27.60 5.62
CA ILE A 76 -5.61 26.16 5.86
C ILE A 76 -4.32 25.48 6.29
N ASP A 77 -4.33 24.88 7.48
CA ASP A 77 -3.22 24.11 8.04
C ASP A 77 -3.52 22.61 7.86
N PRO A 78 -2.91 21.90 6.88
CA PRO A 78 -3.04 20.45 6.73
C PRO A 78 -2.73 19.70 8.02
N LYS A 79 -1.88 20.27 8.87
CA LYS A 79 -1.58 19.75 10.19
C LYS A 79 -2.79 19.73 11.11
N ALA A 80 -3.66 20.75 11.06
CA ALA A 80 -4.88 20.77 11.86
C ALA A 80 -5.84 19.62 11.51
N LEU A 81 -5.89 19.19 10.24
CA LEU A 81 -6.66 18.00 9.85
C LEU A 81 -6.01 16.71 10.33
N LEU A 82 -4.68 16.60 10.23
CA LEU A 82 -3.95 15.44 10.76
C LEU A 82 -4.10 15.35 12.28
N ASP A 83 -4.00 16.46 13.01
CA ASP A 83 -4.20 16.52 14.46
C ASP A 83 -5.64 16.13 14.84
N ALA A 84 -6.64 16.55 14.05
CA ALA A 84 -8.04 16.17 14.26
C ALA A 84 -8.28 14.67 14.01
N LEU A 85 -7.62 14.09 13.01
CA LEU A 85 -7.66 12.66 12.73
C LEU A 85 -6.94 11.84 13.81
N ASP A 86 -5.80 12.32 14.27
CA ASP A 86 -5.04 11.69 15.35
C ASP A 86 -5.87 11.67 16.64
N GLY A 87 -6.59 12.76 16.93
CA GLY A 87 -7.59 12.82 18.00
C GLY A 87 -8.75 11.83 17.87
N ARG A 88 -8.97 11.24 16.69
CA ARG A 88 -9.98 10.19 16.43
C ARG A 88 -9.38 8.78 16.28
N ALA A 89 -8.08 8.59 16.50
CA ALA A 89 -7.43 7.28 16.37
C ALA A 89 -8.05 6.19 17.25
N ASP A 90 -8.46 6.53 18.48
CA ASP A 90 -9.16 5.61 19.38
C ASP A 90 -10.52 5.15 18.82
N GLU A 91 -11.27 6.07 18.23
CA GLU A 91 -12.57 5.77 17.63
C GLU A 91 -12.40 4.90 16.39
N MET A 92 -11.48 5.27 15.50
CA MET A 92 -11.14 4.48 14.32
C MET A 92 -10.68 3.06 14.71
N ALA A 93 -9.88 2.92 15.77
CA ALA A 93 -9.44 1.61 16.25
C ALA A 93 -10.57 0.69 16.70
N ARG A 94 -11.60 1.24 17.37
CA ARG A 94 -12.81 0.48 17.75
C ARG A 94 -13.64 0.12 16.54
N ARG A 95 -13.91 1.08 15.64
CA ARG A 95 -14.63 0.83 14.38
C ARG A 95 -13.89 -0.22 13.53
N ALA A 96 -12.56 -0.22 13.53
CA ALA A 96 -11.75 -1.21 12.83
C ALA A 96 -11.98 -2.62 13.36
N TYR A 97 -12.08 -2.78 14.69
CA TYR A 97 -12.40 -4.06 15.30
C TYR A 97 -13.81 -4.55 14.93
N ASP A 98 -14.79 -3.64 14.92
CA ASP A 98 -16.18 -3.98 14.53
C ASP A 98 -16.24 -4.45 13.07
N ILE A 99 -15.61 -3.72 12.15
CA ILE A 99 -15.56 -4.09 10.72
C ILE A 99 -14.79 -5.40 10.54
N PHE A 100 -13.65 -5.56 11.24
CA PHE A 100 -12.85 -6.78 11.20
C PHE A 100 -13.63 -8.00 11.67
N THR A 101 -14.41 -7.87 12.75
CA THR A 101 -15.27 -8.94 13.28
C THR A 101 -16.38 -9.30 12.29
N GLY A 102 -16.88 -8.33 11.53
CA GLY A 102 -17.81 -8.58 10.42
C GLY A 102 -17.19 -9.41 9.29
N ALA A 103 -15.91 -9.20 8.98
CA ALA A 103 -15.18 -9.96 7.95
C ALA A 103 -14.66 -11.32 8.45
N PHE A 104 -14.33 -11.42 9.75
CA PHE A 104 -13.80 -12.61 10.41
C PHE A 104 -14.60 -12.92 11.67
N PRO A 105 -15.73 -13.65 11.55
CA PRO A 105 -16.64 -13.92 12.66
C PRO A 105 -16.00 -14.62 13.85
N ASP A 106 -14.92 -15.39 13.64
CA ASP A 106 -14.15 -16.03 14.71
C ASP A 106 -13.60 -15.01 15.72
N ALA A 107 -13.36 -13.77 15.29
CA ALA A 107 -12.91 -12.68 16.15
C ALA A 107 -13.96 -12.23 17.17
N ALA A 108 -15.25 -12.55 16.96
CA ALA A 108 -16.31 -12.28 17.93
C ALA A 108 -16.15 -13.11 19.21
N GLY A 109 -15.46 -14.26 19.12
CA GLY A 109 -15.17 -15.14 20.25
C GLY A 109 -13.95 -14.73 21.09
N TRP A 110 -13.24 -13.67 20.70
CA TRP A 110 -12.04 -13.22 21.39
C TRP A 110 -12.31 -12.75 22.82
N SER A 111 -11.37 -13.05 23.71
CA SER A 111 -11.38 -12.53 25.08
C SER A 111 -11.22 -11.00 25.08
N LEU A 112 -11.68 -10.34 26.16
CA LEU A 112 -11.52 -8.89 26.32
C LEU A 112 -10.07 -8.43 26.18
N SER A 113 -9.10 -9.25 26.59
CA SER A 113 -7.67 -8.96 26.45
C SER A 113 -7.21 -9.00 24.99
N GLU A 114 -7.71 -9.94 24.19
CA GLU A 114 -7.40 -10.04 22.76
C GLU A 114 -8.03 -8.90 21.98
N GLN A 115 -9.28 -8.56 22.29
CA GLN A 115 -9.98 -7.40 21.72
C GLN A 115 -9.22 -6.11 22.04
N ALA A 116 -8.86 -5.90 23.31
CA ALA A 116 -8.10 -4.73 23.74
C ALA A 116 -6.74 -4.64 23.05
N ARG A 117 -6.05 -5.78 22.87
CA ARG A 117 -4.77 -5.83 22.14
C ARG A 117 -4.94 -5.45 20.67
N PHE A 118 -5.98 -5.94 20.01
CA PHE A 118 -6.25 -5.57 18.61
C PHE A 118 -6.52 -4.07 18.48
N ILE A 119 -7.37 -3.51 19.35
CA ILE A 119 -7.71 -2.08 19.34
C ILE A 119 -6.46 -1.23 19.62
N ASP A 120 -5.64 -1.59 20.61
CA ASP A 120 -4.38 -0.89 20.89
C ASP A 120 -3.41 -0.93 19.69
N GLN A 121 -3.28 -2.09 19.02
CA GLN A 121 -2.49 -2.22 17.81
C GLN A 121 -3.07 -1.43 16.63
N ALA A 122 -4.40 -1.38 16.48
CA ALA A 122 -5.06 -0.56 15.47
C ALA A 122 -4.81 0.93 15.71
N LYS A 123 -4.96 1.40 16.95
CA LYS A 123 -4.68 2.78 17.34
C LYS A 123 -3.26 3.19 17.00
N LYS A 124 -2.26 2.42 17.46
CA LYS A 124 -0.84 2.68 17.18
C LYS A 124 -0.52 2.74 15.69
N ARG A 125 -1.19 1.90 14.88
CA ARG A 125 -1.05 1.96 13.42
C ARG A 125 -1.60 3.27 12.86
N PHE A 126 -2.79 3.71 13.27
CA PHE A 126 -3.34 5.00 12.81
C PHE A 126 -2.42 6.16 13.17
N GLU A 127 -1.95 6.22 14.42
CA GLU A 127 -1.00 7.24 14.88
C GLU A 127 0.29 7.23 14.03
N ALA A 128 0.85 6.03 13.77
CA ALA A 128 2.04 5.90 12.94
C ALA A 128 1.82 6.34 11.48
N ILE A 129 0.71 5.93 10.87
CA ILE A 129 0.33 6.32 9.50
C ILE A 129 0.21 7.84 9.40
N LEU A 130 -0.53 8.46 10.33
CA LEU A 130 -0.74 9.90 10.34
C LEU A 130 0.57 10.65 10.60
N ALA A 131 1.41 10.17 11.52
CA ALA A 131 2.72 10.74 11.79
C ALA A 131 3.62 10.75 10.55
N VAL A 132 3.75 9.63 9.83
CA VAL A 132 4.53 9.53 8.59
C VAL A 132 4.02 10.53 7.55
N THR A 133 2.70 10.65 7.41
CA THR A 133 2.10 11.54 6.41
C THR A 133 2.22 13.03 6.76
N SER A 134 2.40 13.35 8.05
CA SER A 134 2.57 14.73 8.53
C SER A 134 3.97 15.29 8.25
N GLN A 135 5.00 14.44 8.23
CA GLN A 135 6.39 14.86 8.08
C GLN A 135 6.73 15.23 6.63
N GLY A 136 5.86 14.90 5.66
CA GLY A 136 6.04 15.26 4.26
C GLY A 136 7.23 14.57 3.59
N GLU A 137 7.97 13.75 4.33
CA GLU A 137 8.89 12.77 3.78
C GLU A 137 8.05 11.80 2.96
N GLU A 138 8.43 11.61 1.69
CA GLU A 138 8.03 10.40 1.00
C GLU A 138 8.32 9.22 1.92
N VAL A 139 7.50 8.17 1.85
CA VAL A 139 7.85 6.89 2.49
C VAL A 139 9.26 6.53 2.02
N ASP A 140 10.27 6.80 2.85
CA ASP A 140 11.67 6.70 2.47
C ASP A 140 12.04 5.22 2.32
N GLU A 141 13.08 4.91 1.54
CA GLU A 141 13.51 3.52 1.30
C GLU A 141 13.76 2.77 2.62
N ALA A 142 14.20 3.48 3.66
CA ALA A 142 14.37 2.94 5.01
C ALA A 142 13.05 2.43 5.62
N LEU A 143 11.96 3.20 5.53
CA LEU A 143 10.66 2.82 6.06
C LEU A 143 10.05 1.65 5.26
N VAL A 144 10.27 1.63 3.94
CA VAL A 144 9.89 0.50 3.07
C VAL A 144 10.60 -0.78 3.53
N GLY A 145 11.91 -0.72 3.77
CA GLY A 145 12.69 -1.87 4.26
C GLY A 145 12.23 -2.39 5.62
N ASP A 146 11.88 -1.50 6.56
CA ASP A 146 11.33 -1.89 7.87
C ASP A 146 9.99 -2.64 7.72
N LEU A 147 9.14 -2.23 6.78
CA LEU A 147 7.85 -2.88 6.53
C LEU A 147 7.98 -4.22 5.83
N GLU A 148 8.94 -4.34 4.91
CA GLU A 148 9.30 -5.65 4.34
C GLU A 148 9.75 -6.61 5.44
N ALA A 149 10.56 -6.14 6.39
CA ALA A 149 10.97 -6.94 7.54
C ALA A 149 9.78 -7.35 8.43
N VAL A 150 8.81 -6.47 8.63
CA VAL A 150 7.54 -6.79 9.32
C VAL A 150 6.77 -7.86 8.55
N GLY A 151 6.63 -7.73 7.23
CA GLY A 151 5.98 -8.70 6.35
C GLY A 151 6.64 -10.08 6.44
N ALA A 152 7.97 -10.11 6.37
CA ALA A 152 8.75 -11.33 6.53
C ALA A 152 8.51 -11.97 7.91
N SER A 153 8.57 -11.18 8.98
CA SER A 153 8.31 -11.66 10.35
C SER A 153 6.91 -12.27 10.48
N ALA A 154 5.90 -11.65 9.85
CA ALA A 154 4.54 -12.17 9.84
C ALA A 154 4.43 -13.53 9.13
N ALA A 155 5.16 -13.72 8.02
CA ALA A 155 5.26 -15.02 7.34
C ALA A 155 5.95 -16.08 8.21
N TRP A 156 6.99 -15.70 8.95
CA TRP A 156 7.65 -16.59 9.93
C TRP A 156 6.72 -16.99 11.07
N ALA A 157 5.90 -16.06 11.55
CA ALA A 157 4.88 -16.31 12.58
C ALA A 157 3.65 -17.08 12.07
N GLY A 158 3.52 -17.32 10.75
CA GLY A 158 2.38 -18.02 10.16
C GLY A 158 1.09 -17.18 10.13
N SER A 159 1.20 -15.85 10.21
CA SER A 159 0.05 -14.95 10.15
C SER A 159 -0.51 -14.89 8.72
N PRO A 160 -1.81 -15.13 8.49
CA PRO A 160 -2.35 -15.16 7.12
C PRO A 160 -2.28 -13.79 6.45
N LEU A 161 -1.56 -13.68 5.33
CA LEU A 161 -1.48 -12.44 4.55
C LEU A 161 -2.86 -11.83 4.22
N PRO A 162 -3.90 -12.60 3.82
CA PRO A 162 -5.22 -12.02 3.56
C PRO A 162 -5.81 -11.28 4.77
N GLN A 163 -5.58 -11.78 5.99
CA GLN A 163 -6.06 -11.10 7.20
C GLN A 163 -5.31 -9.78 7.42
N LEU A 164 -3.98 -9.78 7.25
CA LEU A 164 -3.16 -8.57 7.37
C LEU A 164 -3.60 -7.49 6.36
N LEU A 165 -3.79 -7.90 5.10
CA LEU A 165 -4.25 -7.01 4.03
C LEU A 165 -5.65 -6.45 4.31
N VAL A 166 -6.58 -7.26 4.83
CA VAL A 166 -7.90 -6.76 5.23
C VAL A 166 -7.78 -5.73 6.34
N ILE A 167 -6.94 -5.95 7.35
CA ILE A 167 -6.79 -4.98 8.43
C ILE A 167 -6.20 -3.65 7.92
N LEU A 168 -5.20 -3.71 7.04
CA LEU A 168 -4.63 -2.52 6.39
C LEU A 168 -5.67 -1.81 5.54
N ARG A 169 -6.50 -2.56 4.81
CA ARG A 169 -7.58 -2.01 3.99
C ARG A 169 -8.64 -1.30 4.83
N ILE A 170 -9.08 -1.92 5.93
CA ILE A 170 -10.00 -1.32 6.90
C ILE A 170 -9.41 0.00 7.42
N SER A 171 -8.12 -0.01 7.76
CA SER A 171 -7.44 1.19 8.27
C SER A 171 -7.43 2.32 7.23
N ARG A 172 -7.09 2.01 5.97
CA ARG A 172 -7.14 2.97 4.85
C ARG A 172 -8.53 3.58 4.70
N ASP A 173 -9.56 2.74 4.66
CA ASP A 173 -10.94 3.18 4.42
C ASP A 173 -11.47 4.02 5.61
N LEU A 174 -11.11 3.67 6.85
CA LEU A 174 -11.48 4.44 8.04
C LEU A 174 -10.80 5.81 8.11
N VAL A 175 -9.53 5.92 7.70
CA VAL A 175 -8.87 7.23 7.63
C VAL A 175 -9.57 8.15 6.65
N VAL A 176 -9.97 7.64 5.47
CA VAL A 176 -10.73 8.42 4.47
C VAL A 176 -12.08 8.84 5.03
N GLN A 177 -12.86 7.89 5.57
CA GLN A 177 -14.19 8.18 6.13
C GLN A 177 -14.10 9.23 7.23
N THR A 178 -13.16 9.06 8.16
CA THR A 178 -13.00 9.98 9.28
C THR A 178 -12.50 11.34 8.82
N ALA A 179 -11.66 11.41 7.78
CA ALA A 179 -11.22 12.68 7.20
C ALA A 179 -12.38 13.44 6.55
N VAL A 180 -13.30 12.73 5.89
CA VAL A 180 -14.53 13.31 5.34
C VAL A 180 -15.44 13.81 6.46
N GLU A 181 -15.70 13.00 7.48
CA GLU A 181 -16.51 13.39 8.66
C GLU A 181 -15.95 14.67 9.31
N VAL A 182 -14.65 14.72 9.57
CA VAL A 182 -13.97 15.88 10.15
C VAL A 182 -14.10 17.11 9.25
N ALA A 183 -13.94 16.95 7.93
CA ALA A 183 -14.08 18.05 6.99
C ALA A 183 -15.53 18.58 6.90
N GLU A 184 -16.53 17.71 6.99
CA GLU A 184 -17.94 18.09 6.98
C GLU A 184 -18.33 18.88 8.24
N GLU A 185 -17.85 18.46 9.42
CA GLU A 185 -18.10 19.14 10.69
C GLU A 185 -17.54 20.58 10.73
N HIS A 186 -16.41 20.82 10.05
CA HIS A 186 -15.72 22.11 10.04
C HIS A 186 -16.05 22.99 8.81
N GLY A 187 -16.88 22.49 7.89
CA GLY A 187 -17.43 23.23 6.76
C GLY A 187 -16.51 23.38 5.54
N ARG A 188 -16.94 24.17 4.54
CA ARG A 188 -16.36 24.22 3.18
C ARG A 188 -14.85 24.50 3.09
N HIS A 189 -14.24 25.07 4.12
CA HIS A 189 -12.82 25.43 4.13
C HIS A 189 -11.89 24.20 4.28
N TRP A 190 -12.42 23.06 4.74
CA TRP A 190 -11.62 21.84 4.94
C TRP A 190 -11.54 20.93 3.72
N GLY A 191 -12.26 21.24 2.64
CA GLY A 191 -12.20 20.47 1.38
C GLY A 191 -10.82 20.46 0.73
N LEU A 192 -10.04 21.54 0.87
CA LEU A 192 -8.66 21.59 0.37
C LEU A 192 -7.71 20.76 1.27
N ALA A 193 -7.85 20.85 2.60
CA ALA A 193 -7.07 20.04 3.54
C ALA A 193 -7.33 18.55 3.32
N LEU A 194 -8.60 18.16 3.14
CA LEU A 194 -9.00 16.81 2.79
C LEU A 194 -8.38 16.36 1.47
N SER A 195 -8.43 17.20 0.42
CA SER A 195 -7.82 16.87 -0.87
C SER A 195 -6.31 16.64 -0.75
N LEU A 196 -5.60 17.50 -0.02
CA LEU A 196 -4.15 17.39 0.20
C LEU A 196 -3.79 16.16 1.06
N LEU A 197 -4.65 15.83 2.01
CA LEU A 197 -4.48 14.64 2.84
C LEU A 197 -4.67 13.39 2.01
N LEU A 198 -5.73 13.31 1.19
CA LEU A 198 -6.01 12.15 0.36
C LEU A 198 -4.91 11.91 -0.69
N THR A 199 -4.31 12.96 -1.25
CA THR A 199 -3.18 12.83 -2.19
C THR A 199 -1.89 12.38 -1.52
N ARG A 200 -1.77 12.45 -0.19
CA ARG A 200 -0.57 12.02 0.56
C ARG A 200 -0.75 10.71 1.31
N VAL A 201 -1.83 10.60 2.07
CA VAL A 201 -2.08 9.46 2.97
C VAL A 201 -2.44 8.20 2.21
N LEU A 202 -3.26 8.30 1.15
CA LEU A 202 -3.67 7.11 0.40
C LEU A 202 -2.50 6.45 -0.33
N PRO A 203 -1.68 7.17 -1.11
CA PRO A 203 -0.50 6.56 -1.73
C PRO A 203 0.47 6.02 -0.69
N ALA A 204 0.68 6.71 0.44
CA ALA A 204 1.51 6.19 1.52
C ALA A 204 0.99 4.85 2.03
N MET A 205 -0.30 4.76 2.37
CA MET A 205 -0.96 3.52 2.82
C MET A 205 -0.87 2.38 1.80
N ASP A 206 -0.99 2.70 0.51
CA ASP A 206 -0.84 1.72 -0.57
C ASP A 206 0.61 1.20 -0.64
N ARG A 207 1.62 2.08 -0.55
CA ARG A 207 3.04 1.68 -0.43
C ARG A 207 3.32 0.83 0.81
N LEU A 208 2.73 1.16 1.96
CA LEU A 208 2.88 0.36 3.19
C LEU A 208 2.34 -1.07 2.98
N THR A 209 1.21 -1.17 2.29
CA THR A 209 0.55 -2.45 2.00
C THR A 209 1.40 -3.29 1.04
N ASP A 210 1.94 -2.66 0.01
CA ASP A 210 2.80 -3.31 -0.98
C ASP A 210 4.11 -3.80 -0.35
N ALA A 211 4.78 -2.97 0.44
CA ALA A 211 6.02 -3.33 1.15
C ALA A 211 5.82 -4.52 2.10
N LEU A 212 4.73 -4.50 2.87
CA LEU A 212 4.39 -5.62 3.76
C LEU A 212 4.14 -6.92 2.97
N ALA A 213 3.39 -6.84 1.87
CA ALA A 213 3.12 -8.00 1.01
C ALA A 213 4.40 -8.53 0.36
N GLN A 214 5.28 -7.65 -0.12
CA GLN A 214 6.56 -8.00 -0.73
C GLN A 214 7.47 -8.72 0.26
N GLY A 215 7.65 -8.18 1.47
CA GLY A 215 8.42 -8.82 2.53
C GLY A 215 7.85 -10.18 2.94
N TYR A 216 6.52 -10.29 3.03
CA TYR A 216 5.84 -11.55 3.32
C TYR A 216 6.14 -12.62 2.26
N TRP A 217 5.94 -12.30 0.98
CA TRP A 217 6.17 -13.24 -0.11
C TRP A 217 7.64 -13.59 -0.27
N GLY A 218 8.55 -12.62 -0.09
CA GLY A 218 9.99 -12.86 -0.09
C GLY A 218 10.39 -13.90 0.97
N ALA A 219 9.84 -13.82 2.18
CA ALA A 219 10.09 -14.83 3.22
C ALA A 219 9.47 -16.20 2.90
N VAL A 220 8.28 -16.24 2.31
CA VAL A 220 7.63 -17.51 1.90
C VAL A 220 8.43 -18.21 0.81
N VAL A 221 8.84 -17.47 -0.23
CA VAL A 221 9.64 -18.01 -1.34
C VAL A 221 11.03 -18.41 -0.85
N GLY A 222 11.69 -17.56 -0.05
CA GLY A 222 13.00 -17.87 0.52
C GLY A 222 12.98 -19.15 1.37
N ARG A 223 11.92 -19.38 2.17
CA ARG A 223 11.74 -20.64 2.91
C ARG A 223 11.60 -21.84 1.98
N GLN A 224 10.84 -21.70 0.90
CA GLN A 224 10.66 -22.76 -0.10
C GLN A 224 12.00 -23.14 -0.74
N GLU A 225 12.76 -22.13 -1.18
CA GLU A 225 14.08 -22.30 -1.80
C GLU A 225 15.10 -22.92 -0.84
N GLU A 226 15.17 -22.44 0.41
CA GLU A 226 16.06 -23.00 1.43
C GLU A 226 15.71 -24.46 1.74
N SER A 227 14.40 -24.78 1.84
CA SER A 227 13.95 -26.15 2.05
C SER A 227 14.29 -27.05 0.87
N GLN A 228 14.14 -26.57 -0.37
CA GLN A 228 14.51 -27.31 -1.57
C GLN A 228 16.02 -27.54 -1.63
N ALA A 229 16.83 -26.50 -1.37
CA ALA A 229 18.29 -26.60 -1.35
C ALA A 229 18.77 -27.57 -0.27
N ARG A 230 18.19 -27.53 0.93
CA ARG A 230 18.49 -28.47 2.01
C ARG A 230 18.12 -29.89 1.64
N TYR A 231 16.94 -30.11 1.05
CA TYR A 231 16.53 -31.43 0.59
C TYR A 231 17.46 -31.96 -0.50
N ALA A 232 17.73 -31.17 -1.54
CA ALA A 232 18.66 -31.53 -2.61
C ALA A 232 20.04 -31.89 -2.05
N HIS A 233 20.55 -31.10 -1.10
CA HIS A 233 21.82 -31.37 -0.44
C HIS A 233 21.81 -32.68 0.38
N VAL A 234 20.73 -32.96 1.12
CA VAL A 234 20.59 -34.20 1.90
C VAL A 234 20.52 -35.41 0.98
N VAL A 235 19.71 -35.33 -0.08
CA VAL A 235 19.58 -36.42 -1.07
C VAL A 235 20.90 -36.67 -1.78
N GLU A 236 21.59 -35.61 -2.20
CA GLU A 236 22.85 -35.73 -2.93
C GLU A 236 24.00 -36.28 -2.07
N ARG A 237 23.97 -36.02 -0.75
CA ARG A 237 25.00 -36.47 0.20
C ARG A 237 24.61 -37.68 1.04
N ALA A 238 23.43 -38.27 0.82
CA ALA A 238 23.03 -39.49 1.50
C ALA A 238 24.04 -40.62 1.19
N SER A 239 24.40 -41.42 2.19
CA SER A 239 25.31 -42.56 1.97
C SER A 239 24.66 -43.67 1.13
N ASP A 240 23.33 -43.75 1.18
CA ASP A 240 22.54 -44.70 0.40
C ASP A 240 22.31 -44.16 -1.02
N GLY A 241 22.21 -45.08 -1.98
CA GLY A 241 21.82 -44.75 -3.35
C GLY A 241 20.35 -44.37 -3.42
N ILE A 242 20.05 -43.13 -3.82
CA ILE A 242 18.68 -42.62 -4.01
C ILE A 242 18.46 -42.46 -5.51
N TYR A 243 17.34 -42.99 -6.00
CA TYR A 243 16.93 -42.87 -7.40
C TYR A 243 15.43 -42.65 -7.55
N GLU A 244 15.06 -42.09 -8.68
CA GLU A 244 13.68 -41.97 -9.17
C GLU A 244 13.60 -42.60 -10.56
N VAL A 245 12.52 -43.33 -10.83
CA VAL A 245 12.24 -43.91 -12.15
C VAL A 245 10.89 -43.45 -12.70
N ASP A 246 10.76 -43.43 -14.01
CA ASP A 246 9.47 -43.25 -14.67
C ASP A 246 8.64 -44.55 -14.68
N LEU A 247 7.45 -44.49 -15.32
CA LEU A 247 6.53 -45.63 -15.44
C LEU A 247 7.12 -46.80 -16.25
N ASP A 248 8.11 -46.54 -17.11
CA ASP A 248 8.79 -47.55 -17.92
C ASP A 248 10.05 -48.08 -17.21
N GLY A 249 10.33 -47.62 -15.98
CA GLY A 249 11.48 -48.04 -15.18
C GLY A 249 12.80 -47.37 -15.58
N ARG A 250 12.76 -46.27 -16.34
CA ARG A 250 13.97 -45.50 -16.68
C ARG A 250 14.31 -44.54 -15.56
N ILE A 251 15.59 -44.49 -15.20
CA ILE A 251 16.10 -43.61 -14.14
C ILE A 251 15.98 -42.15 -14.61
N ARG A 252 15.19 -41.37 -13.87
CA ARG A 252 15.00 -39.92 -14.07
C ARG A 252 15.87 -39.07 -13.15
N TYR A 253 16.28 -39.66 -12.03
CA TYR A 253 17.19 -39.06 -11.08
C TYR A 253 17.99 -40.15 -10.37
N ALA A 254 19.28 -39.90 -10.17
CA ALA A 254 20.15 -40.70 -9.30
C ALA A 254 21.11 -39.76 -8.55
N ASN A 255 21.27 -39.96 -7.25
CA ASN A 255 22.26 -39.23 -6.44
C ASN A 255 23.69 -39.78 -6.68
N GLN A 256 24.70 -39.00 -6.28
CA GLN A 256 26.11 -39.38 -6.42
C GLN A 256 26.45 -40.74 -5.78
N SER A 257 25.84 -41.07 -4.64
CA SER A 257 26.10 -42.34 -3.94
C SER A 257 25.64 -43.56 -4.73
N LEU A 258 24.50 -43.50 -5.42
CA LEU A 258 24.07 -44.56 -6.31
C LEU A 258 25.06 -44.77 -7.45
N ALA A 259 25.54 -43.70 -8.06
CA ALA A 259 26.57 -43.76 -9.10
C ALA A 259 27.86 -44.43 -8.62
N LEU A 260 28.30 -44.09 -7.39
CA LEU A 260 29.48 -44.72 -6.76
C LEU A 260 29.25 -46.20 -6.44
N ILE A 261 28.09 -46.56 -5.90
CA ILE A 261 27.73 -47.96 -5.58
C ILE A 261 27.72 -48.82 -6.84
N LEU A 262 27.18 -48.29 -7.94
CA LEU A 262 27.05 -49.00 -9.20
C LEU A 262 28.31 -48.91 -10.09
N GLY A 263 29.29 -48.08 -9.73
CA GLY A 263 30.53 -47.89 -10.50
C GLY A 263 30.35 -47.12 -11.82
N HIS A 264 29.27 -46.34 -11.94
CA HIS A 264 28.95 -45.54 -13.12
C HIS A 264 29.23 -44.05 -12.88
N GLN A 265 29.36 -43.28 -13.97
CA GLN A 265 29.28 -41.82 -13.85
C GLN A 265 27.81 -41.42 -13.67
N ARG A 266 27.57 -40.39 -12.86
CA ARG A 266 26.22 -39.94 -12.51
C ARG A 266 25.40 -39.64 -13.77
N GLU A 267 26.02 -38.93 -14.71
CA GLU A 267 25.40 -38.50 -15.98
C GLU A 267 25.09 -39.69 -16.90
N SER A 268 25.75 -40.83 -16.72
CA SER A 268 25.48 -42.02 -17.53
C SER A 268 24.27 -42.80 -17.04
N LEU A 269 23.80 -42.57 -15.81
CA LEU A 269 22.64 -43.26 -15.25
C LEU A 269 21.32 -42.67 -15.73
N ASP A 270 21.31 -41.44 -16.24
CA ASP A 270 20.09 -40.81 -16.76
C ASP A 270 19.53 -41.61 -17.95
N ASP A 271 18.22 -41.89 -17.91
CA ASP A 271 17.45 -42.70 -18.88
C ASP A 271 17.86 -44.19 -19.01
N MET A 272 18.81 -44.68 -18.20
CA MET A 272 19.10 -46.12 -18.09
C MET A 272 17.91 -46.87 -17.48
N VAL A 273 17.68 -48.11 -17.91
CA VAL A 273 16.64 -48.97 -17.35
C VAL A 273 17.12 -49.52 -16.01
N LEU A 274 16.37 -49.30 -14.94
CA LEU A 274 16.75 -49.68 -13.57
C LEU A 274 17.13 -51.17 -13.46
N GLY A 275 16.37 -52.05 -14.13
CA GLY A 275 16.59 -53.49 -14.09
C GLY A 275 17.87 -53.97 -14.77
N ASP A 276 18.47 -53.16 -15.64
CA ASP A 276 19.76 -53.47 -16.28
C ASP A 276 20.94 -53.15 -15.35
N VAL A 277 20.73 -52.25 -14.37
CA VAL A 277 21.79 -51.71 -13.51
C VAL A 277 21.70 -52.24 -12.07
N LEU A 278 20.48 -52.49 -11.57
CA LEU A 278 20.23 -53.10 -10.27
C LEU A 278 19.68 -54.51 -10.44
N VAL A 279 20.56 -55.50 -10.26
CA VAL A 279 20.19 -56.91 -10.25
C VAL A 279 19.84 -57.32 -8.82
N PRO A 280 18.61 -57.81 -8.55
CA PRO A 280 18.24 -58.32 -7.22
C PRO A 280 19.22 -59.40 -6.76
N ILE A 281 19.69 -59.30 -5.53
CA ILE A 281 20.48 -60.37 -4.89
C ILE A 281 19.47 -61.43 -4.43
N ASP A 282 19.14 -62.32 -5.36
CA ASP A 282 18.31 -63.52 -5.24
C ASP A 282 16.79 -63.31 -5.06
N ALA A 283 16.02 -64.18 -5.71
CA ALA A 283 14.58 -64.41 -5.55
C ALA A 283 14.33 -65.79 -4.93
#